data_AF-A0A4Q3Y716-F1
#
_entry.id   AF-A0A4Q3Y716-F1
#
_cell.length_a   1.000
_cell.length_b   1.000
_cell.length_c   1.000
_cell.angle_alpha   90.00
_cell.angle_beta   90.00
_cell.angle_gamma   90.00
#
_symmetry.space_group_name_H-M   'P 1'
#
loop_
_entity.id
_entity.type
_entity.pdbx_description
1 polymer ?
#
loop_
_entity_poly.entity_id
_entity_poly.type
_entity_poly.pdbx_seq_one_letter_code
_entity_poly.pdbx_strand_id
1 'polypeptide(L)'
;MRGTILAVLALLTLAACGGGDRGLRQLDNPGGGPDEFSILPARPLEMPETVSTLPQPTPGGTNRTDPNPLGDGIAALGGNQAAGRAGGIPAADAGLIGAVNRYGTDPAIRETLAAEDEAFRRRRGRLSAFGMGRVDRYFAAYAGMALDAYAEFIRFRNLGVQVPSAPPAN
;
A
#
# COMPACT_ATOMS: atom_id res chain seq x y z
N MET A 1 -20.91 14.86 46.65
CA MET A 1 -19.51 14.38 46.46
C MET A 1 -19.44 12.96 45.88
N ARG A 2 -20.15 11.96 46.40
CA ARG A 2 -20.10 10.58 45.84
C ARG A 2 -20.69 10.45 44.44
N GLY A 3 -21.84 11.08 44.18
CA GLY A 3 -22.49 11.06 42.86
C GLY A 3 -21.70 11.80 41.77
N THR A 4 -21.02 12.89 42.12
CA THR A 4 -20.15 13.63 41.19
C THR A 4 -18.90 12.84 40.83
N ILE A 5 -18.32 12.09 41.77
CA ILE A 5 -17.18 11.20 41.50
C ILE A 5 -17.60 10.06 40.55
N LEU A 6 -18.75 9.44 40.79
CA LEU A 6 -19.28 8.37 39.92
C LEU A 6 -19.60 8.87 38.51
N ALA A 7 -20.16 10.08 38.38
CA ALA A 7 -20.44 10.68 37.07
C ALA A 7 -19.17 11.00 36.28
N VAL A 8 -18.12 11.51 36.94
CA VAL A 8 -16.81 11.77 36.31
C VAL A 8 -16.13 10.46 35.89
N LEU A 9 -16.18 9.42 36.73
CA LEU A 9 -15.65 8.09 36.40
C LEU A 9 -16.36 7.47 35.20
N ALA A 10 -17.70 7.59 35.13
CA ALA A 10 -18.49 7.11 34.00
C ALA A 10 -18.18 7.86 32.70
N LEU A 11 -17.96 9.18 32.76
CA LEU A 11 -17.56 9.98 31.60
C LEU A 11 -16.16 9.61 31.09
N LEU A 12 -15.23 9.33 32.00
CA LEU A 12 -13.86 8.90 31.65
C LEU A 12 -13.83 7.53 30.98
N THR A 13 -14.62 6.56 31.46
CA THR A 13 -14.69 5.23 30.84
C THR A 13 -15.37 5.28 29.46
N LEU A 14 -16.37 6.15 29.28
CA LEU A 14 -17.04 6.34 27.99
C LEU A 14 -16.11 7.02 26.96
N ALA A 15 -15.32 8.01 27.39
CA ALA A 15 -14.34 8.68 26.54
C ALA A 15 -13.17 7.76 26.15
N ALA A 16 -12.80 6.80 27.01
CA ALA A 16 -11.74 5.83 26.74
C ALA A 16 -12.07 4.85 25.60
N CYS A 17 -13.36 4.52 25.40
CA CYS A 17 -13.80 3.67 24.29
C CYS A 17 -13.93 4.43 22.94
N GLY A 18 -13.89 5.77 22.95
CA GLY A 18 -14.02 6.59 21.73
C GLY A 18 -12.71 6.74 20.94
N GLY A 19 -11.58 6.28 21.49
CA GLY A 19 -10.33 6.19 20.76
C GLY A 19 -10.32 4.95 19.88
N GLY A 20 -10.86 5.05 18.66
CA GLY A 20 -10.66 4.02 17.64
C GLY A 20 -9.18 3.68 17.45
N ASP A 21 -8.89 2.54 16.83
CA ASP A 21 -7.55 2.01 16.60
C ASP A 21 -6.73 2.98 15.72
N ARG A 22 -6.16 4.02 16.34
CA ARG A 22 -5.25 4.95 15.69
C ARG A 22 -3.98 4.17 15.47
N GLY A 23 -3.87 3.58 14.29
CA GLY A 23 -2.67 2.89 13.85
C GLY A 23 -1.42 3.78 14.00
N LEU A 24 -0.25 3.22 13.70
CA LEU A 24 1.01 3.95 13.89
C LEU A 24 1.16 5.17 12.98
N ARG A 25 0.41 5.21 11.87
CA ARG A 25 0.42 6.31 10.90
C ARG A 25 -0.66 7.32 11.22
N GLN A 26 -0.29 8.58 11.12
CA GLN A 26 -1.21 9.70 11.05
C GLN A 26 -1.31 10.10 9.58
N LEU A 27 -2.45 9.83 8.95
CA LEU A 27 -2.74 10.35 7.61
C LEU A 27 -3.38 11.71 7.79
N ASP A 28 -2.68 12.75 7.38
CA ASP A 28 -3.24 14.11 7.38
C ASP A 28 -4.04 14.31 6.10
N ASN A 29 -5.25 14.86 6.24
CA ASN A 29 -6.04 15.31 5.09
C ASN A 29 -5.51 16.68 4.67
N PRO A 30 -4.93 16.85 3.47
CA PRO A 30 -4.38 18.12 3.03
C PRO A 30 -5.48 19.14 2.71
N GLY A 31 -6.06 19.76 3.74
CA GLY A 31 -6.83 20.99 3.61
C GLY A 31 -8.36 20.85 3.56
N GLY A 32 -9.04 22.00 3.52
CA GLY A 32 -10.52 22.12 3.54
C GLY A 32 -11.17 22.13 2.16
N GLY A 33 -10.44 21.73 1.11
CA GLY A 33 -10.95 21.63 -0.25
C GLY A 33 -11.58 20.26 -0.55
N PRO A 34 -12.24 20.09 -1.71
CA PRO A 34 -12.63 18.78 -2.21
C PRO A 34 -11.38 17.90 -2.39
N ASP A 35 -11.48 16.63 -2.02
CA ASP A 35 -10.42 15.64 -2.19
C ASP A 35 -10.02 15.53 -3.67
N GLU A 36 -8.79 15.91 -4.01
CA GLU A 36 -8.29 15.86 -5.39
C GLU A 36 -8.26 14.44 -5.97
N PHE A 37 -8.21 13.41 -5.12
CA PHE A 37 -8.26 12.00 -5.52
C PHE A 37 -9.69 11.50 -5.75
N SER A 38 -10.70 12.31 -5.43
CA SER A 38 -12.10 12.00 -5.76
C SER A 38 -12.44 12.29 -7.22
N ILE A 39 -11.60 13.05 -7.93
CA ILE A 39 -11.79 13.37 -9.34
C ILE A 39 -11.13 12.27 -10.18
N LEU A 40 -11.95 11.51 -10.92
CA LEU A 40 -11.48 10.51 -11.88
C LEU A 40 -11.57 11.09 -13.31
N PRO A 41 -10.48 11.62 -13.87
CA PRO A 41 -10.49 12.11 -15.25
C PRO A 41 -10.67 10.93 -16.21
N ALA A 42 -11.81 10.90 -16.90
CA ALA A 42 -12.07 9.93 -17.96
C ALA A 42 -11.34 10.33 -19.25
N ARG A 43 -10.90 9.34 -20.02
CA ARG A 43 -10.37 9.57 -21.38
C ARG A 43 -11.48 10.12 -22.29
N PRO A 44 -11.13 10.94 -23.30
CA PRO A 44 -12.10 11.45 -24.25
C PRO A 44 -12.81 10.30 -24.97
N LEU A 45 -14.08 10.52 -25.34
CA LEU A 45 -14.86 9.56 -26.11
C LEU A 45 -14.30 9.47 -27.54
N GLU A 46 -14.02 8.25 -28.00
CA GLU A 46 -13.60 7.97 -29.37
C GLU A 46 -14.82 7.58 -30.21
N MET A 47 -15.04 8.29 -31.32
CA MET A 47 -16.10 7.96 -32.26
C MET A 47 -15.61 6.84 -33.21
N PRO A 48 -16.37 5.75 -33.38
CA PRO A 48 -15.98 4.69 -34.30
C PRO A 48 -16.01 5.18 -35.74
N GLU A 49 -15.12 4.64 -36.59
CA GLU A 49 -15.05 4.97 -38.02
C GLU A 49 -16.37 4.70 -38.76
N THR A 50 -17.14 3.70 -38.28
CA THR A 50 -18.43 3.31 -38.84
C THR A 50 -19.51 3.34 -37.76
N VAL A 51 -20.47 4.26 -37.90
CA VAL A 51 -21.61 4.41 -36.98
C VAL A 51 -22.81 3.50 -37.34
N SER A 52 -22.78 2.85 -38.50
CA SER A 52 -23.85 1.92 -38.93
C SER A 52 -23.73 0.53 -38.32
N THR A 53 -22.57 0.17 -37.76
CA THR A 53 -22.30 -1.15 -37.14
C THR A 53 -21.72 -0.95 -35.74
N LEU A 54 -22.55 -0.46 -34.82
CA LEU A 54 -22.15 -0.36 -33.42
C LEU A 54 -22.02 -1.77 -32.82
N PRO A 55 -20.95 -2.05 -32.07
CA PRO A 55 -20.85 -3.29 -31.31
C PRO A 55 -21.98 -3.36 -30.28
N GLN A 56 -22.47 -4.57 -29.99
CA GLN A 56 -23.47 -4.77 -28.95
C GLN A 56 -22.94 -4.25 -27.60
N PRO A 57 -23.77 -3.54 -26.80
CA PRO A 57 -23.37 -3.10 -25.47
C PRO A 57 -22.88 -4.29 -24.63
N THR A 58 -21.88 -4.07 -23.78
CA THR A 58 -21.37 -5.07 -22.83
C THR A 58 -21.73 -4.68 -21.40
N PRO A 59 -22.96 -4.96 -20.90
CA PRO A 59 -23.34 -4.70 -19.52
C PRO A 59 -22.38 -5.36 -18.53
N GLY A 60 -21.94 -4.62 -17.51
CA GLY A 60 -20.96 -5.09 -16.53
C GLY A 60 -19.52 -5.20 -17.05
N GLY A 61 -19.28 -4.83 -18.32
CA GLY A 61 -17.94 -4.74 -18.88
C GLY A 61 -17.16 -3.54 -18.37
N THR A 62 -15.87 -3.48 -18.73
CA THR A 62 -15.03 -2.32 -18.44
C THR A 62 -15.31 -1.20 -19.43
N ASN A 63 -15.42 0.03 -18.94
CA ASN A 63 -15.55 1.18 -19.81
C ASN A 63 -14.18 1.57 -20.39
N ARG A 64 -14.12 1.86 -21.69
CA ARG A 64 -12.88 2.22 -22.40
C ARG A 64 -12.33 3.57 -21.95
N THR A 65 -13.20 4.47 -21.50
CA THR A 65 -12.79 5.79 -21.01
C THR A 65 -12.25 5.76 -19.59
N ASP A 66 -12.50 4.68 -18.84
CA ASP A 66 -12.04 4.60 -17.46
C ASP A 66 -10.51 4.44 -17.44
N PRO A 67 -9.82 5.17 -16.55
CA PRO A 67 -8.38 5.04 -16.42
C PRO A 67 -7.99 3.64 -15.95
N ASN A 68 -6.95 3.07 -16.55
CA ASN A 68 -6.34 1.81 -16.13
C ASN A 68 -4.90 2.07 -15.65
N PRO A 69 -4.72 2.72 -14.48
CA PRO A 69 -3.41 3.21 -14.05
C PRO A 69 -2.37 2.09 -13.90
N LEU A 70 -2.79 0.90 -13.46
CA LEU A 70 -1.90 -0.26 -13.38
C LEU A 70 -1.43 -0.73 -14.76
N GLY A 71 -2.35 -0.84 -15.73
CA GLY A 71 -1.99 -1.21 -17.10
C GLY A 71 -1.12 -0.15 -17.79
N ASP A 72 -1.46 1.13 -17.60
CA ASP A 72 -0.70 2.25 -18.17
C ASP A 72 0.72 2.29 -17.58
N GLY A 73 0.86 2.03 -16.27
CA GLY A 73 2.17 1.88 -15.62
C GLY A 73 2.97 0.70 -16.16
N ILE A 74 2.34 -0.46 -16.36
CA ILE A 74 2.99 -1.64 -16.97
C ILE A 74 3.51 -1.29 -18.37
N ALA A 75 2.69 -0.65 -19.21
CA ALA A 75 3.07 -0.25 -20.56
C ALA A 75 4.20 0.80 -20.55
N ALA A 76 4.16 1.78 -19.65
CA ALA A 76 5.22 2.78 -19.51
C ALA A 76 6.58 2.15 -19.12
N LEU A 77 6.55 1.07 -18.35
CA LEU A 77 7.74 0.29 -17.99
C LEU A 77 8.16 -0.73 -19.06
N GLY A 78 7.52 -0.73 -20.24
CA GLY A 78 7.83 -1.63 -21.35
C GLY A 78 7.20 -3.02 -21.24
N GLY A 79 6.28 -3.23 -20.31
CA GLY A 79 5.57 -4.48 -20.10
C GLY A 79 4.28 -4.63 -20.93
N ASN A 80 3.73 -5.85 -20.93
CA ASN A 80 2.46 -6.15 -21.59
C ASN A 80 1.29 -6.01 -20.61
N GLN A 81 0.36 -5.09 -20.87
CA GLN A 81 -0.83 -4.89 -20.03
C GLN A 81 -1.70 -6.15 -19.89
N ALA A 82 -1.74 -7.01 -20.91
CA ALA A 82 -2.50 -8.26 -20.89
C ALA A 82 -1.91 -9.28 -19.90
N ALA A 83 -0.60 -9.24 -19.66
CA ALA A 83 0.05 -10.11 -18.68
C ALA A 83 -0.40 -9.80 -17.24
N GLY A 84 -0.68 -8.53 -16.94
CA GLY A 84 -1.23 -8.13 -15.64
C GLY A 84 -2.66 -8.61 -15.40
N ARG A 85 -3.41 -8.96 -16.45
CA ARG A 85 -4.79 -9.46 -16.37
C ARG A 85 -4.92 -10.99 -16.41
N ALA A 86 -3.92 -11.68 -16.97
CA ALA A 86 -3.95 -13.13 -17.12
C ALA A 86 -3.93 -13.87 -15.77
N GLY A 87 -3.36 -13.25 -14.73
CA GLY A 87 -3.19 -13.84 -13.42
C GLY A 87 -2.14 -14.95 -13.43
N GLY A 88 -1.37 -15.06 -12.34
CA GLY A 88 -0.35 -16.08 -12.19
C GLY A 88 1.00 -15.74 -12.84
N ILE A 89 1.89 -16.73 -12.79
CA ILE A 89 3.28 -16.62 -13.24
C ILE A 89 3.33 -16.93 -14.74
N PRO A 90 3.93 -16.07 -15.58
CA PRO A 90 4.13 -16.36 -17.00
C PRO A 90 4.87 -17.68 -17.23
N ALA A 91 4.47 -18.45 -18.25
CA ALA A 91 5.13 -19.73 -18.57
C ALA A 91 6.63 -19.56 -18.88
N ALA A 92 7.03 -18.41 -19.42
CA ALA A 92 8.43 -18.06 -19.68
C ALA A 92 9.27 -17.99 -18.38
N ASP A 93 8.65 -17.71 -17.24
CA ASP A 93 9.34 -17.53 -15.95
C ASP A 93 9.40 -18.84 -15.13
N ALA A 94 8.86 -19.95 -15.65
CA ALA A 94 8.80 -21.22 -14.92
C ALA A 94 10.19 -21.72 -14.47
N GLY A 95 11.23 -21.53 -15.29
CA GLY A 95 12.61 -21.89 -14.94
C GLY A 95 13.18 -21.06 -13.79
N LEU A 96 12.90 -19.75 -13.77
CA LEU A 96 13.30 -18.85 -12.69
C LEU A 96 12.60 -19.24 -11.38
N ILE A 97 11.29 -19.47 -11.43
CA ILE A 97 10.51 -19.87 -10.26
C ILE A 97 10.98 -21.22 -9.71
N GLY A 98 11.29 -22.19 -10.58
CA GLY A 98 11.89 -23.46 -10.17
C GLY A 98 13.23 -23.25 -9.45
N ALA A 99 14.09 -22.36 -9.97
CA ALA A 99 15.38 -22.06 -9.36
C ALA A 99 15.26 -21.32 -8.01
N VAL A 100 14.27 -20.44 -7.85
CA VAL A 100 14.01 -19.69 -6.61
C VAL A 100 13.39 -20.60 -5.54
N ASN A 101 12.46 -21.47 -5.92
CA ASN A 101 11.76 -22.37 -4.99
C ASN A 101 12.58 -23.61 -4.59
N ARG A 102 13.83 -23.74 -5.05
CA ARG A 102 14.66 -24.94 -4.84
C ARG A 102 14.90 -25.30 -3.37
N TYR A 103 14.82 -24.33 -2.47
CA TYR A 103 14.98 -24.53 -1.03
C TYR A 103 13.65 -24.61 -0.27
N GLY A 104 12.53 -24.64 -0.99
CA GLY A 104 11.19 -24.57 -0.44
C GLY A 104 10.77 -23.14 -0.07
N THR A 105 9.47 -22.94 -0.02
CA THR A 105 8.82 -21.70 0.43
C THR A 105 7.63 -22.08 1.29
N ASP A 106 7.43 -21.40 2.40
CA ASP A 106 6.21 -21.55 3.19
C ASP A 106 5.05 -20.88 2.45
N PRO A 107 4.01 -21.62 2.01
CA PRO A 107 2.88 -21.04 1.31
C PRO A 107 2.05 -20.10 2.18
N ALA A 108 2.12 -20.24 3.51
CA ALA A 108 1.38 -19.44 4.48
C ALA A 108 2.20 -18.27 5.06
N ILE A 109 3.39 -17.99 4.51
CA ILE A 109 4.27 -16.95 5.06
C ILE A 109 3.64 -15.56 5.01
N ARG A 110 2.77 -15.28 4.03
CA ARG A 110 2.13 -13.97 3.87
C ARG A 110 1.10 -13.73 4.97
N GLU A 111 0.28 -14.74 5.26
CA GLU A 111 -0.71 -14.73 6.33
C GLU A 111 -0.01 -14.63 7.69
N THR A 112 1.06 -15.41 7.89
CA THR A 112 1.88 -15.38 9.11
C THR A 112 2.46 -13.98 9.34
N LEU A 113 3.15 -13.41 8.35
CA LEU A 113 3.73 -12.07 8.45
C LEU A 113 2.67 -10.99 8.67
N ALA A 114 1.50 -11.10 8.02
CA ALA A 114 0.41 -10.15 8.21
C ALA A 114 -0.12 -10.18 9.65
N ALA A 115 -0.30 -11.37 10.22
CA ALA A 115 -0.75 -11.54 11.61
C ALA A 115 0.30 -11.04 12.62
N GLU A 116 1.58 -11.36 12.39
CA GLU A 116 2.68 -10.90 13.24
C GLU A 116 2.86 -9.38 13.19
N ASP A 117 2.74 -8.78 12.01
CA ASP A 117 2.81 -7.34 11.81
C ASP A 117 1.65 -6.62 12.52
N GLU A 118 0.42 -7.12 12.39
CA GLU A 118 -0.72 -6.57 13.10
C GLU A 118 -0.53 -6.63 14.63
N ALA A 119 -0.08 -7.78 15.14
CA ALA A 119 0.23 -7.93 16.57
C ALA A 119 1.35 -6.97 17.02
N PHE A 120 2.38 -6.77 16.21
CA PHE A 120 3.45 -5.80 16.45
C PHE A 120 2.90 -4.37 16.49
N ARG A 121 2.11 -3.96 15.51
CA ARG A 121 1.50 -2.63 15.44
C ARG A 121 0.57 -2.37 16.62
N ARG A 122 -0.27 -3.33 17.00
CA ARG A 122 -1.15 -3.22 18.18
C ARG A 122 -0.34 -3.02 19.47
N ARG A 123 0.74 -3.78 19.68
CA ARG A 123 1.63 -3.61 20.84
C ARG A 123 2.27 -2.21 20.87
N ARG A 124 2.79 -1.74 19.73
CA ARG A 124 3.48 -0.46 19.64
C ARG A 124 2.51 0.74 19.71
N GLY A 125 1.29 0.59 19.20
CA GLY A 125 0.20 1.57 19.30
C GLY A 125 -0.33 1.76 20.73
N ARG A 126 -0.38 0.70 21.54
CA ARG A 126 -0.74 0.83 22.97
C ARG A 126 0.29 1.64 23.76
N LEU A 127 1.58 1.52 23.41
CA LEU A 127 2.64 2.32 24.00
C LEU A 127 2.63 3.78 23.50
N SER A 128 2.10 4.03 22.30
CA SER A 128 1.99 5.40 21.79
C SER A 128 0.86 6.21 22.42
N ALA A 129 -0.15 5.55 22.99
CA ALA A 129 -1.25 6.20 23.72
C ALA A 129 -0.79 7.00 24.95
N PHE A 130 0.39 6.70 25.50
CA PHE A 130 1.00 7.47 26.60
C PHE A 130 1.79 8.71 26.15
N GLY A 131 1.97 8.87 24.83
CA GLY A 131 2.67 10.01 24.26
C GLY A 131 1.74 11.21 24.10
N MET A 132 2.19 12.37 24.59
CA MET A 132 1.47 13.62 24.43
C MET A 132 1.70 14.17 23.00
N GLY A 133 0.77 13.92 22.07
CA GLY A 133 0.77 14.52 20.72
C GLY A 133 0.44 13.56 19.58
N ARG A 134 -0.18 14.09 18.51
CA ARG A 134 -0.38 13.40 17.22
C ARG A 134 0.94 13.42 16.45
N VAL A 135 1.72 12.34 16.53
CA VAL A 135 2.97 12.20 15.78
C VAL A 135 2.90 10.87 15.04
N ASP A 136 3.27 10.87 13.75
CA ASP A 136 3.46 9.62 13.01
C ASP A 136 4.59 8.83 13.68
N ARG A 137 4.26 7.65 14.21
CA ARG A 137 5.22 6.76 14.89
C ARG A 137 5.54 5.53 14.07
N TYR A 138 5.05 5.44 12.85
CA TYR A 138 5.30 4.30 11.99
C TYR A 138 6.80 4.13 11.77
N PHE A 139 7.49 5.15 11.26
CA PHE A 139 8.94 5.05 11.02
C PHE A 139 9.74 4.76 12.30
N ALA A 140 9.36 5.36 13.43
CA ALA A 140 10.01 5.10 14.72
C ALA A 140 9.76 3.67 15.25
N ALA A 141 8.62 3.07 14.94
CA ALA A 141 8.30 1.69 15.29
C ALA A 141 9.14 0.69 14.49
N TYR A 142 9.31 0.94 13.19
CA TYR A 142 10.04 0.07 12.28
C TYR A 142 11.52 0.43 12.13
N ALA A 143 12.04 1.40 12.88
CA ALA A 143 13.43 1.86 12.76
C ALA A 143 14.46 0.73 12.91
N GLY A 144 14.22 -0.24 13.79
CA GLY A 144 15.10 -1.41 13.96
C GLY A 144 14.98 -2.46 12.85
N MET A 145 13.97 -2.35 11.99
CA MET A 145 13.77 -3.20 10.81
C MET A 145 14.13 -2.48 9.51
N ALA A 146 14.48 -1.20 9.59
CA ALA A 146 14.88 -0.41 8.44
C ALA A 146 16.35 -0.70 8.10
N LEU A 147 16.63 -0.84 6.80
CA LEU A 147 17.99 -0.93 6.29
C LEU A 147 18.49 0.49 5.96
N ASP A 148 19.77 0.75 6.23
CA ASP A 148 20.44 1.95 5.73
C ASP A 148 20.68 1.79 4.22
N ALA A 149 19.95 2.57 3.44
CA ALA A 149 19.98 2.48 1.97
C ALA A 149 21.37 2.73 1.39
N TYR A 150 22.15 3.66 1.97
CA TYR A 150 23.50 3.95 1.48
C TYR A 150 24.49 2.87 1.91
N ALA A 151 24.37 2.35 3.13
CA ALA A 151 25.20 1.23 3.58
C ALA A 151 24.98 -0.02 2.72
N GLU A 152 23.71 -0.36 2.42
CA GLU A 152 23.37 -1.48 1.54
C GLU A 152 23.82 -1.26 0.10
N PHE A 153 23.69 -0.04 -0.42
CA PHE A 153 24.19 0.32 -1.75
C PHE A 153 25.71 0.08 -1.86
N ILE A 154 26.48 0.53 -0.88
CA ILE A 154 27.93 0.31 -0.84
C ILE A 154 28.25 -1.19 -0.69
N ARG A 155 27.51 -1.91 0.16
CA ARG A 155 27.68 -3.36 0.35
C ARG A 155 27.49 -4.11 -0.96
N PHE A 156 26.42 -3.83 -1.71
CA PHE A 156 26.16 -4.48 -3.00
C PHE A 156 27.21 -4.13 -4.06
N ARG A 157 27.63 -2.87 -4.13
CA ARG A 157 28.69 -2.45 -5.06
C ARG A 157 30.01 -3.18 -4.77
N ASN A 158 30.38 -3.34 -3.50
CA ASN A 158 31.58 -4.06 -3.09
C ASN A 158 31.51 -5.57 -3.41
N LEU A 159 30.30 -6.14 -3.44
CA LEU A 159 30.05 -7.52 -3.86
C LEU A 159 30.02 -7.68 -5.39
N GLY A 160 30.22 -6.60 -6.16
CA GLY A 160 30.16 -6.62 -7.62
C GLY A 160 28.74 -6.77 -8.18
N VAL A 161 27.71 -6.59 -7.35
CA VAL A 161 26.31 -6.62 -7.79
C VAL A 161 26.01 -5.30 -8.51
N GLN A 162 25.40 -5.40 -9.69
CA GLN A 162 24.94 -4.21 -10.41
C GLN A 162 23.80 -3.55 -9.63
N VAL A 163 24.01 -2.30 -9.25
CA VAL A 163 23.02 -1.46 -8.56
C VAL A 163 22.75 -0.19 -9.39
N PRO A 164 21.49 0.29 -9.47
CA PRO A 164 21.16 1.55 -10.13
C PRO A 164 21.93 2.74 -9.54
N SER A 165 22.13 3.81 -10.32
CA SER A 165 22.77 5.03 -9.81
C SER A 165 21.96 5.65 -8.66
N ALA A 166 22.61 5.94 -7.54
CA ALA A 166 21.97 6.61 -6.42
C ALA A 166 21.48 8.01 -6.84
N PRO A 167 20.31 8.46 -6.34
CA PRO A 167 19.85 9.83 -6.55
C PRO A 167 20.86 10.83 -5.96
N PRO A 168 20.93 12.07 -6.49
CA PRO A 168 21.79 13.11 -5.95
C PRO A 168 21.46 13.37 -4.48
N ALA A 169 22.48 13.66 -3.67
CA ALA A 169 22.26 14.10 -2.30
C ALA A 169 21.55 15.46 -2.31
N ASN A 170 20.45 15.57 -1.56
CA ASN A 170 19.74 16.82 -1.34
C ASN A 170 20.48 17.71 -0.34
#